data_AF-A0A1G4AU31-F1
#
_entry.id   AF-A0A1G4AU31-F1
#
_cell.length_a   1.000
_cell.length_b   1.000
_cell.length_c   1.000
_cell.angle_alpha   90.00
_cell.angle_beta   90.00
_cell.angle_gamma   90.00
#
_symmetry.space_group_name_H-M   'P 1'
#
loop_
_entity.id
_entity.type
_entity.pdbx_description
1 polymer ?
#
loop_
_entity_poly.entity_id
_entity_poly.type
_entity_poly.pdbx_seq_one_letter_code
_entity_poly.pdbx_strand_id
1 'polypeptide(L)'
;MLDQSNATSKDASRLLRPLINGNKEGVYLNPIQEEYFVNLFWQTYHTSVYAIIDEADFKRDYQTLYVDVPSGHTRKSSALVDIVVAMCMQYGASTLPCNRQGNIVEENDATTAGRWHYRRAQTLLAGEMESPTTSTLQCHLLSAIYVCGASFHNMADSICGLAVRTAYMLGLHIDPPLDMAEKERQARRRLWWAVYVLDSKVGMKLGRPFLLHGSFSMPLLPDDQLGASVLSGSRFAPISGDATWLSFSLHHLKLFKTVRDAHTTLYGHDFGLGRDKTIWDDIACLEKVAESLKPHIRAIEKWVQNLPGALKTSRENDGCLLSTDGSALVIEQSAPIYEAFF
;
A
#
# COMPACT_ATOMS: atom_id res chain seq x y z
N MET A 1 -22.85 25.28 12.71
CA MET A 1 -23.88 25.04 11.69
C MET A 1 -23.16 24.29 10.57
N LEU A 2 -23.30 22.96 10.57
CA LEU A 2 -22.56 22.06 9.68
C LEU A 2 -23.15 22.18 8.27
N ASP A 3 -22.36 22.71 7.35
CA ASP A 3 -22.67 22.65 5.93
C ASP A 3 -22.51 21.19 5.50
N GLN A 4 -23.66 20.51 5.38
CA GLN A 4 -23.74 19.16 4.84
C GLN A 4 -23.46 19.25 3.34
N SER A 5 -22.17 19.20 2.99
CA SER A 5 -21.75 18.92 1.63
C SER A 5 -22.41 17.63 1.19
N ASN A 6 -23.19 17.70 0.11
CA ASN A 6 -23.69 16.56 -0.66
C ASN A 6 -22.51 15.73 -1.19
N ALA A 7 -21.86 14.96 -0.31
CA ALA A 7 -21.08 13.82 -0.70
C ALA A 7 -22.11 12.72 -1.00
N THR A 8 -22.37 12.50 -2.27
CA THR A 8 -23.06 11.30 -2.75
C THR A 8 -22.40 10.11 -2.08
N SER A 9 -23.12 9.51 -1.12
CA SER A 9 -22.77 8.23 -0.51
C SER A 9 -22.60 7.23 -1.66
N LYS A 10 -21.36 7.01 -2.11
CA LYS A 10 -21.02 5.91 -3.01
C LYS A 10 -21.42 4.64 -2.29
N ASP A 11 -22.55 4.09 -2.74
CA ASP A 11 -23.26 2.99 -2.14
C ASP A 11 -22.30 1.81 -1.89
N ALA A 12 -22.02 1.55 -0.60
CA ALA A 12 -21.15 0.46 -0.16
C ALA A 12 -21.67 -0.93 -0.62
N SER A 13 -22.90 -0.99 -1.13
CA SER A 13 -23.42 -2.19 -1.77
C SER A 13 -22.70 -2.54 -3.07
N ARG A 14 -22.04 -1.63 -3.80
CA ARG A 14 -21.54 -1.97 -5.17
C ARG A 14 -20.48 -3.08 -5.24
N LEU A 15 -19.47 -3.06 -4.36
CA LEU A 15 -18.48 -4.16 -4.29
C LEU A 15 -19.09 -5.45 -3.72
N LEU A 16 -20.06 -5.32 -2.82
CA LEU A 16 -20.69 -6.42 -2.09
C LEU A 16 -22.00 -6.89 -2.72
N ARG A 17 -22.42 -6.29 -3.83
CA ARG A 17 -23.73 -6.51 -4.44
C ARG A 17 -23.84 -7.99 -4.78
N PRO A 18 -25.00 -8.61 -4.47
CA PRO A 18 -25.24 -9.97 -4.93
C PRO A 18 -25.06 -9.99 -6.45
N LEU A 19 -24.50 -11.07 -6.95
CA LEU A 19 -24.21 -11.27 -8.37
C LEU A 19 -25.54 -11.58 -9.08
N ILE A 20 -26.38 -10.56 -9.28
CA ILE A 20 -27.74 -10.75 -9.81
C ILE A 20 -27.69 -10.75 -11.34
N ASN A 21 -27.86 -11.95 -11.89
CA ASN A 21 -28.34 -12.29 -13.24
C ASN A 21 -27.78 -11.52 -14.45
N GLY A 22 -26.78 -12.15 -15.08
CA GLY A 22 -26.32 -11.90 -16.45
C GLY A 22 -24.90 -12.44 -16.62
N ASN A 23 -24.76 -13.71 -17.01
CA ASN A 23 -23.54 -14.55 -16.93
C ASN A 23 -23.11 -14.93 -15.50
N LYS A 24 -23.37 -16.18 -15.14
CA LYS A 24 -22.80 -16.83 -13.94
C LYS A 24 -21.29 -17.07 -14.04
N GLU A 25 -20.69 -16.70 -15.17
CA GLU A 25 -19.25 -16.69 -15.37
C GLU A 25 -18.80 -15.25 -15.11
N GLY A 26 -18.07 -15.04 -14.01
CA GLY A 26 -17.36 -13.77 -13.83
C GLY A 26 -16.50 -13.46 -15.04
N VAL A 27 -16.05 -12.20 -15.19
CA VAL A 27 -15.14 -11.84 -16.30
C VAL A 27 -13.82 -12.60 -16.11
N TYR A 28 -13.72 -13.77 -16.73
CA TYR A 28 -12.50 -14.55 -16.76
C TYR A 28 -11.60 -13.95 -17.82
N LEU A 29 -10.47 -13.41 -17.37
CA LEU A 29 -9.41 -12.98 -18.26
C LEU A 29 -8.85 -14.20 -18.98
N ASN A 30 -8.56 -14.04 -20.27
CA ASN A 30 -7.74 -15.02 -20.95
C ASN A 30 -6.28 -14.94 -20.41
N PRO A 31 -5.44 -15.97 -20.62
CA PRO A 31 -4.08 -16.00 -20.07
C PRO A 31 -3.24 -14.78 -20.44
N ILE A 32 -3.38 -14.26 -21.66
CA ILE A 32 -2.64 -13.08 -22.14
C ILE A 32 -3.06 -11.82 -21.37
N GLN A 33 -4.36 -11.64 -21.15
CA GLN A 33 -4.89 -10.51 -20.38
C GLN A 33 -4.48 -10.59 -18.91
N GLU A 34 -4.53 -11.77 -18.32
CA GLU A 34 -4.09 -11.96 -16.93
C GLU A 34 -2.60 -11.68 -16.78
N GLU A 35 -1.77 -12.20 -17.69
CA GLU A 35 -0.33 -11.96 -17.73
C GLU A 35 0.00 -10.47 -17.88
N TYR A 36 -0.78 -9.73 -18.68
CA TYR A 36 -0.65 -8.27 -18.77
C TYR A 36 -0.81 -7.58 -17.41
N PHE A 37 -1.88 -7.90 -16.66
CA PHE A 37 -2.11 -7.29 -15.35
C PHE A 37 -1.10 -7.76 -14.30
N VAL A 38 -0.68 -9.03 -14.35
CA VAL A 38 0.40 -9.53 -13.49
C VAL A 38 1.70 -8.77 -13.77
N ASN A 39 2.04 -8.51 -15.03
CA ASN A 39 3.23 -7.74 -15.37
C ASN A 39 3.13 -6.27 -14.98
N LEU A 40 1.92 -5.70 -15.06
CA LEU A 40 1.65 -4.34 -14.61
C LEU A 40 1.92 -4.15 -13.11
N PHE A 41 1.75 -5.20 -12.29
CA PHE A 41 2.05 -5.15 -10.84
C PHE A 41 3.51 -4.79 -10.56
N TRP A 42 4.44 -5.45 -11.25
CA TRP A 42 5.87 -5.21 -11.07
C TRP A 42 6.28 -3.79 -11.48
N GLN A 43 5.58 -3.20 -12.43
CA GLN A 43 5.85 -1.85 -12.93
C GLN A 43 5.28 -0.74 -12.03
N THR A 44 4.32 -1.06 -11.14
CA THR A 44 3.51 -0.07 -10.43
C THR A 44 3.52 -0.26 -8.91
N TYR A 45 2.91 -1.34 -8.43
CA TYR A 45 2.69 -1.58 -7.01
C TYR A 45 3.89 -2.22 -6.31
N HIS A 46 4.72 -3.00 -7.00
CA HIS A 46 5.77 -3.76 -6.33
C HIS A 46 6.75 -2.87 -5.53
N THR A 47 7.23 -1.78 -6.14
CA THR A 47 8.13 -0.81 -5.48
C THR A 47 7.40 0.04 -4.42
N SER A 48 6.15 0.42 -4.66
CA SER A 48 5.37 1.29 -3.76
C SER A 48 4.76 0.57 -2.55
N VAL A 49 4.62 -0.76 -2.64
CA VAL A 49 4.13 -1.65 -1.58
C VAL A 49 5.30 -2.48 -1.01
N TYR A 50 6.45 -1.84 -0.78
CA TYR A 50 7.54 -2.40 0.03
C TYR A 50 8.13 -3.72 -0.46
N ALA A 51 8.01 -4.08 -1.74
CA ALA A 51 8.51 -5.35 -2.27
C ALA A 51 8.09 -6.56 -1.41
N ILE A 52 6.82 -6.56 -0.96
CA ILE A 52 6.32 -7.59 -0.03
C ILE A 52 6.22 -8.98 -0.68
N ILE A 53 6.21 -9.05 -2.02
CA ILE A 53 6.19 -10.28 -2.80
C ILE A 53 7.52 -10.40 -3.55
N ASP A 54 8.19 -11.54 -3.45
CA ASP A 54 9.36 -11.83 -4.29
C ASP A 54 8.92 -12.14 -5.73
N GLU A 55 9.42 -11.38 -6.70
CA GLU A 55 9.00 -11.47 -8.10
C GLU A 55 9.33 -12.84 -8.73
N ALA A 56 10.52 -13.38 -8.43
CA ALA A 56 10.97 -14.63 -9.01
C ALA A 56 10.17 -15.81 -8.46
N ASP A 57 9.97 -15.85 -7.14
CA ASP A 57 9.17 -16.87 -6.48
C ASP A 57 7.69 -16.78 -6.93
N PHE A 58 7.11 -15.58 -7.01
CA PHE A 58 5.74 -15.40 -7.49
C PHE A 58 5.58 -15.88 -8.94
N LYS A 59 6.49 -15.51 -9.85
CA LYS A 59 6.39 -15.91 -11.26
C LYS A 59 6.52 -17.41 -11.44
N ARG A 60 7.41 -18.06 -10.67
CA ARG A 60 7.51 -19.52 -10.64
C ARG A 60 6.19 -20.14 -10.16
N ASP A 61 5.68 -19.70 -9.02
CA ASP A 61 4.46 -20.27 -8.43
C ASP A 61 3.24 -20.03 -9.35
N TYR A 62 3.15 -18.85 -9.99
CA TYR A 62 2.15 -18.52 -10.99
C TYR A 62 2.14 -19.51 -12.16
N GLN A 63 3.31 -19.85 -12.70
CA GLN A 63 3.43 -20.83 -13.79
C GLN A 63 2.93 -22.22 -13.36
N THR A 64 3.18 -22.63 -12.11
CA THR A 64 2.71 -23.94 -11.61
C THR A 64 1.18 -24.07 -11.57
N LEU A 65 0.45 -22.94 -11.53
CA LEU A 65 -1.02 -22.93 -11.53
C LEU A 65 -1.61 -23.42 -12.86
N TYR A 66 -0.82 -23.45 -13.94
CA TYR A 66 -1.22 -23.94 -15.27
C TYR A 66 -0.83 -25.40 -15.51
N VAL A 67 -0.03 -26.00 -14.63
CA VAL A 67 0.40 -27.40 -14.76
C VAL A 67 -0.79 -28.33 -14.49
N ASP A 68 -0.99 -29.31 -15.38
CA ASP A 68 -2.07 -30.31 -15.35
C ASP A 68 -3.49 -29.70 -15.41
N VAL A 69 -3.64 -28.53 -16.02
CA VAL A 69 -4.94 -27.91 -16.26
C VAL A 69 -5.52 -28.43 -17.58
N PRO A 70 -6.73 -29.03 -17.61
CA PRO A 70 -7.33 -29.51 -18.84
C PRO A 70 -7.59 -28.38 -19.84
N SER A 71 -7.50 -28.67 -21.14
CA SER A 71 -7.82 -27.72 -22.21
C SER A 71 -9.19 -27.07 -21.99
N GLY A 72 -9.24 -25.74 -22.06
CA GLY A 72 -10.45 -24.95 -21.86
C GLY A 72 -10.78 -24.60 -20.41
N HIS A 73 -9.99 -25.07 -19.43
CA HIS A 73 -10.13 -24.67 -18.03
C HIS A 73 -9.19 -23.51 -17.67
N THR A 74 -9.56 -22.76 -16.63
CA THR A 74 -8.71 -21.71 -16.05
C THR A 74 -7.65 -22.30 -15.12
N ARG A 75 -6.61 -21.50 -14.82
CA ARG A 75 -5.56 -21.87 -13.86
C ARG A 75 -6.13 -22.27 -12.50
N LYS A 76 -5.36 -23.04 -11.73
CA LYS A 76 -5.66 -23.33 -10.33
C LYS A 76 -5.86 -22.03 -9.52
N SER A 77 -6.72 -22.11 -8.51
CA SER A 77 -7.07 -20.96 -7.66
C SER A 77 -5.88 -20.52 -6.82
N SER A 78 -5.69 -19.20 -6.70
CA SER A 78 -4.66 -18.60 -5.85
C SER A 78 -5.11 -17.22 -5.42
N ALA A 79 -5.26 -17.02 -4.11
CA ALA A 79 -5.70 -15.75 -3.54
C ALA A 79 -4.74 -14.62 -3.89
N LEU A 80 -3.44 -14.90 -3.85
CA LEU A 80 -2.39 -13.91 -4.10
C LEU A 80 -2.41 -13.43 -5.56
N VAL A 81 -2.54 -14.35 -6.51
CA VAL A 81 -2.64 -13.98 -7.94
C VAL A 81 -3.94 -13.22 -8.20
N ASP A 82 -5.05 -13.67 -7.63
CA ASP A 82 -6.34 -13.00 -7.81
C ASP A 82 -6.33 -11.57 -7.27
N ILE A 83 -5.74 -11.30 -6.09
CA ILE A 83 -5.67 -9.93 -5.58
C ILE A 83 -4.71 -9.04 -6.38
N VAL A 84 -3.58 -9.59 -6.85
CA VAL A 84 -2.64 -8.87 -7.74
C VAL A 84 -3.33 -8.44 -9.03
N VAL A 85 -4.05 -9.38 -9.67
CA VAL A 85 -4.82 -9.09 -10.88
C VAL A 85 -5.90 -8.04 -10.59
N ALA A 86 -6.63 -8.14 -9.47
CA ALA A 86 -7.66 -7.18 -9.11
C ALA A 86 -7.12 -5.74 -8.98
N MET A 87 -5.99 -5.57 -8.28
CA MET A 87 -5.34 -4.26 -8.11
C MET A 87 -4.88 -3.67 -9.44
N CYS A 88 -4.30 -4.50 -10.31
CA CYS A 88 -3.80 -4.04 -11.60
C CYS A 88 -4.91 -3.78 -12.61
N MET A 89 -6.04 -4.49 -12.53
CA MET A 89 -7.25 -4.13 -13.28
C MET A 89 -7.79 -2.77 -12.85
N GLN A 90 -7.89 -2.51 -11.54
CA GLN A 90 -8.32 -1.21 -11.00
C GLN A 90 -7.39 -0.08 -11.47
N TYR A 91 -6.08 -0.29 -11.39
CA TYR A 91 -5.10 0.68 -11.87
C TYR A 91 -5.20 0.90 -13.39
N GLY A 92 -5.13 -0.17 -14.19
CA GLY A 92 -5.20 -0.09 -15.64
C GLY A 92 -6.47 0.62 -16.13
N ALA A 93 -7.63 0.29 -15.55
CA ALA A 93 -8.89 0.95 -15.84
C ALA A 93 -8.87 2.46 -15.52
N SER A 94 -8.20 2.86 -14.43
CA SER A 94 -8.08 4.28 -14.04
C SER A 94 -7.18 5.09 -14.98
N THR A 95 -6.22 4.45 -15.64
CA THR A 95 -5.32 5.10 -16.62
C THR A 95 -5.91 5.20 -18.03
N LEU A 96 -6.97 4.44 -18.32
CA LEU A 96 -7.62 4.44 -19.62
C LEU A 96 -8.62 5.61 -19.74
N PRO A 97 -8.67 6.30 -20.89
CA PRO A 97 -9.75 7.24 -21.20
C PRO A 97 -11.12 6.57 -21.05
N CYS A 98 -12.11 7.27 -20.49
CA CYS A 98 -13.44 6.69 -20.18
C CYS A 98 -14.11 5.99 -21.38
N ASN A 99 -13.85 6.45 -22.61
CA ASN A 99 -14.37 5.85 -23.84
C ASN A 99 -13.68 4.54 -24.27
N ARG A 100 -12.55 4.17 -23.65
CA ARG A 100 -11.77 2.95 -23.90
C ARG A 100 -11.80 1.95 -22.73
N GLN A 101 -12.55 2.24 -21.67
CA GLN A 101 -12.63 1.37 -20.48
C GLN A 101 -13.29 -0.01 -20.79
N GLY A 102 -14.14 -0.10 -21.83
CA GLY A 102 -14.56 -1.35 -22.47
C GLY A 102 -15.06 -2.45 -21.51
N ASN A 103 -14.88 -3.72 -21.90
CA ASN A 103 -15.30 -4.92 -21.14
C ASN A 103 -14.49 -5.19 -19.85
N ILE A 104 -13.49 -4.36 -19.52
CA ILE A 104 -12.61 -4.53 -18.34
C ILE A 104 -13.32 -4.03 -17.07
N VAL A 105 -14.30 -3.15 -17.25
CA VAL A 105 -14.97 -2.42 -16.16
C VAL A 105 -16.46 -2.73 -16.20
N GLU A 106 -16.99 -3.28 -15.10
CA GLU A 106 -18.44 -3.33 -14.93
C GLU A 106 -18.96 -1.92 -14.60
N GLU A 107 -20.11 -1.55 -15.19
CA GLU A 107 -20.76 -0.25 -14.97
C GLU A 107 -19.92 0.99 -15.34
N ASN A 108 -18.83 0.84 -16.11
CA ASN A 108 -17.85 1.92 -16.42
C ASN A 108 -17.26 2.59 -15.16
N ASP A 109 -17.25 1.91 -14.01
CA ASP A 109 -16.62 2.38 -12.78
C ASP A 109 -15.26 1.70 -12.56
N ALA A 110 -14.18 2.37 -12.99
CA ALA A 110 -12.80 1.87 -12.86
C ALA A 110 -12.44 1.46 -11.43
N THR A 111 -13.11 2.05 -10.42
CA THR A 111 -12.87 1.73 -9.01
C THR A 111 -13.32 0.32 -8.63
N THR A 112 -14.23 -0.30 -9.41
CA THR A 112 -14.76 -1.65 -9.20
C THR A 112 -14.15 -2.71 -10.14
N ALA A 113 -13.25 -2.31 -11.03
CA ALA A 113 -12.55 -3.25 -11.89
C ALA A 113 -11.79 -4.29 -11.04
N GLY A 114 -11.78 -5.55 -11.49
CA GLY A 114 -11.17 -6.65 -10.74
C GLY A 114 -11.98 -7.18 -9.54
N ARG A 115 -13.20 -6.68 -9.27
CA ARG A 115 -13.99 -7.10 -8.09
C ARG A 115 -14.24 -8.61 -8.02
N TRP A 116 -14.36 -9.28 -9.17
CA TRP A 116 -14.51 -10.74 -9.24
C TRP A 116 -13.29 -11.47 -8.69
N HIS A 117 -12.09 -11.05 -9.10
CA HIS A 117 -10.85 -11.60 -8.59
C HIS A 117 -10.67 -11.27 -7.10
N TYR A 118 -10.97 -10.04 -6.67
CA TYR A 118 -10.99 -9.69 -5.25
C TYR A 118 -11.90 -10.63 -4.44
N ARG A 119 -13.15 -10.87 -4.88
CA ARG A 119 -14.08 -11.77 -4.19
C ARG A 119 -13.57 -13.21 -4.14
N ARG A 120 -13.01 -13.72 -5.23
CA ARG A 120 -12.38 -15.05 -5.26
C ARG A 120 -11.25 -15.16 -4.24
N ALA A 121 -10.38 -14.16 -4.18
CA ALA A 121 -9.31 -14.10 -3.18
C ALA A 121 -9.89 -14.12 -1.75
N GLN A 122 -10.90 -13.29 -1.45
CA GLN A 122 -11.52 -13.28 -0.11
C GLN A 122 -12.14 -14.63 0.27
N THR A 123 -12.78 -15.33 -0.67
CA THR A 123 -13.33 -16.67 -0.42
C THR A 123 -12.25 -17.68 -0.05
N LEU A 124 -11.09 -17.63 -0.70
CA LEU A 124 -9.96 -18.51 -0.39
C LEU A 124 -9.36 -18.17 0.99
N LEU A 125 -9.16 -16.88 1.29
CA LEU A 125 -8.61 -16.41 2.56
C LEU A 125 -9.49 -16.75 3.76
N ALA A 126 -10.82 -16.81 3.58
CA ALA A 126 -11.74 -17.24 4.62
C ALA A 126 -11.47 -18.68 5.09
N GLY A 127 -10.91 -19.53 4.21
CA GLY A 127 -10.49 -20.89 4.56
C GLY A 127 -9.13 -20.99 5.27
N GLU A 128 -8.33 -19.91 5.30
CA GLU A 128 -6.97 -19.89 5.86
C GLU A 128 -6.91 -19.30 7.28
N MET A 129 -8.05 -18.95 7.87
CA MET A 129 -8.09 -18.20 9.15
C MET A 129 -7.42 -18.92 10.32
N GLU A 130 -7.47 -20.26 10.36
CA GLU A 130 -6.89 -21.06 11.45
C GLU A 130 -5.35 -21.12 11.40
N SER A 131 -4.79 -21.10 10.19
CA SER A 131 -3.34 -21.25 9.96
C SER A 131 -2.89 -20.27 8.87
N PRO A 132 -2.89 -18.96 9.16
CA PRO A 132 -2.52 -17.98 8.18
C PRO A 132 -1.04 -18.09 7.82
N THR A 133 -0.72 -17.78 6.57
CA THR A 133 0.63 -17.84 6.01
C THR A 133 1.15 -16.46 5.64
N THR A 134 2.42 -16.38 5.24
CA THR A 134 2.99 -15.18 4.63
C THR A 134 2.16 -14.71 3.43
N SER A 135 1.66 -15.64 2.61
CA SER A 135 0.79 -15.33 1.46
C SER A 135 -0.55 -14.73 1.91
N THR A 136 -1.13 -15.25 3.00
CA THR A 136 -2.35 -14.69 3.61
C THR A 136 -2.14 -13.23 4.03
N LEU A 137 -0.99 -12.91 4.65
CA LEU A 137 -0.64 -11.53 5.03
C LEU A 137 -0.47 -10.62 3.81
N GLN A 138 0.27 -11.07 2.79
CA GLN A 138 0.43 -10.33 1.53
C GLN A 138 -0.94 -10.04 0.91
N CYS A 139 -1.83 -11.02 0.90
CA CYS A 139 -3.19 -10.86 0.40
C CYS A 139 -3.99 -9.82 1.19
N HIS A 140 -3.92 -9.82 2.53
CA HIS A 140 -4.60 -8.81 3.35
C HIS A 140 -4.08 -7.40 3.07
N LEU A 141 -2.75 -7.22 2.98
CA LEU A 141 -2.14 -5.93 2.64
C LEU A 141 -2.64 -5.39 1.30
N LEU A 142 -2.59 -6.23 0.26
CA LEU A 142 -3.04 -5.86 -1.09
C LEU A 142 -4.55 -5.61 -1.14
N SER A 143 -5.33 -6.42 -0.41
CA SER A 143 -6.78 -6.27 -0.31
C SER A 143 -7.18 -4.95 0.34
N ALA A 144 -6.50 -4.52 1.40
CA ALA A 144 -6.75 -3.22 2.03
C ALA A 144 -6.50 -2.05 1.06
N ILE A 145 -5.43 -2.14 0.25
CA ILE A 145 -5.11 -1.13 -0.76
C ILE A 145 -6.19 -1.10 -1.85
N TYR A 146 -6.58 -2.26 -2.38
CA TYR A 146 -7.62 -2.39 -3.42
C TYR A 146 -8.94 -1.74 -2.99
N VAL A 147 -9.46 -2.09 -1.80
CA VAL A 147 -10.75 -1.56 -1.34
C VAL A 147 -10.63 -0.09 -0.93
N CYS A 148 -9.45 0.38 -0.50
CA CYS A 148 -9.20 1.80 -0.28
C CYS A 148 -9.24 2.59 -1.59
N GLY A 149 -8.62 2.07 -2.66
CA GLY A 149 -8.71 2.64 -4.02
C GLY A 149 -10.14 2.67 -4.54
N ALA A 150 -10.95 1.69 -4.13
CA ALA A 150 -12.38 1.65 -4.43
C ALA A 150 -13.24 2.61 -3.57
N SER A 151 -12.64 3.42 -2.68
CA SER A 151 -13.32 4.30 -1.71
C SER A 151 -14.08 3.59 -0.57
N PHE A 152 -13.81 2.31 -0.31
CA PHE A 152 -14.40 1.55 0.80
C PHE A 152 -13.51 1.61 2.05
N HIS A 153 -13.35 2.81 2.61
CA HIS A 153 -12.35 3.04 3.65
C HIS A 153 -12.61 2.29 4.96
N ASN A 154 -13.87 2.09 5.37
CA ASN A 154 -14.20 1.25 6.53
C ASN A 154 -13.79 -0.21 6.31
N MET A 155 -13.96 -0.72 5.09
CA MET A 155 -13.52 -2.07 4.74
C MET A 155 -11.99 -2.16 4.72
N ALA A 156 -11.31 -1.13 4.20
CA ALA A 156 -9.86 -1.04 4.23
C ALA A 156 -9.31 -1.12 5.67
N ASP A 157 -9.96 -0.42 6.61
CA ASP A 157 -9.62 -0.46 8.03
C ASP A 157 -9.84 -1.84 8.67
N SER A 158 -10.98 -2.48 8.40
CA SER A 158 -11.23 -3.84 8.86
C SER A 158 -10.18 -4.84 8.35
N ILE A 159 -9.83 -4.76 7.06
CA ILE A 159 -8.80 -5.63 6.46
C ILE A 159 -7.41 -5.27 6.98
N CYS A 160 -7.11 -3.99 7.24
CA CYS A 160 -5.88 -3.58 7.92
C CYS A 160 -5.77 -4.25 9.30
N GLY A 161 -6.86 -4.33 10.06
CA GLY A 161 -6.90 -5.08 11.32
C GLY A 161 -6.65 -6.58 11.17
N LEU A 162 -7.08 -7.21 10.06
CA LEU A 162 -6.72 -8.59 9.74
C LEU A 162 -5.22 -8.73 9.42
N ALA A 163 -4.65 -7.79 8.66
CA ALA A 163 -3.22 -7.77 8.35
C ALA A 163 -2.37 -7.63 9.63
N VAL A 164 -2.73 -6.71 10.52
CA VAL A 164 -2.07 -6.51 11.82
C VAL A 164 -2.09 -7.79 12.65
N ARG A 165 -3.27 -8.41 12.81
CA ARG A 165 -3.40 -9.66 13.56
C ARG A 165 -2.59 -10.80 12.94
N THR A 166 -2.63 -10.92 11.62
CA THR A 166 -1.87 -11.94 10.89
C THR A 166 -0.37 -11.76 11.09
N ALA A 167 0.14 -10.53 11.02
CA ALA A 167 1.55 -10.24 11.25
C ALA A 167 2.00 -10.62 12.67
N TYR A 168 1.16 -10.41 13.68
CA TYR A 168 1.42 -10.88 15.03
C TYR A 168 1.42 -12.40 15.13
N MET A 169 0.44 -13.09 14.54
CA MET A 169 0.37 -14.56 14.52
C MET A 169 1.60 -15.19 13.86
N LEU A 170 2.15 -14.55 12.83
CA LEU A 170 3.38 -14.98 12.14
C LEU A 170 4.67 -14.59 12.89
N GLY A 171 4.58 -13.91 14.04
CA GLY A 171 5.73 -13.49 14.83
C GLY A 171 6.57 -12.37 14.21
N LEU A 172 6.04 -11.63 13.22
CA LEU A 172 6.81 -10.62 12.47
C LEU A 172 7.11 -9.35 13.26
N HIS A 173 6.56 -9.22 14.46
CA HIS A 173 6.81 -8.10 15.37
C HIS A 173 8.15 -8.17 16.09
N ILE A 174 8.91 -9.26 15.90
CA ILE A 174 10.24 -9.48 16.46
C ILE A 174 11.23 -9.62 15.30
N ASP A 175 12.45 -9.09 15.45
CA ASP A 175 13.47 -9.23 14.41
C ASP A 175 13.79 -10.72 14.16
N PRO A 176 13.86 -11.15 12.88
CA PRO A 176 14.20 -12.53 12.56
C PRO A 176 15.59 -12.95 13.08
N PRO A 177 15.75 -14.20 13.55
CA PRO A 177 17.00 -14.66 14.14
C PRO A 177 18.13 -14.71 13.11
N LEU A 178 19.39 -14.67 13.59
CA LEU A 178 20.58 -14.53 12.73
C LEU A 178 20.89 -15.78 11.89
N ASP A 179 20.39 -16.95 12.29
CA ASP A 179 20.55 -18.23 11.60
C ASP A 179 19.57 -18.39 10.42
N MET A 180 18.56 -17.53 10.33
CA MET A 180 17.65 -17.47 9.18
C MET A 180 18.35 -16.86 7.96
N ALA A 181 18.07 -17.39 6.77
CA ALA A 181 18.63 -16.89 5.52
C ALA A 181 18.33 -15.39 5.33
N GLU A 182 19.32 -14.60 4.91
CA GLU A 182 19.19 -13.14 4.81
C GLU A 182 18.03 -12.70 3.91
N LYS A 183 17.79 -13.42 2.79
CA LYS A 183 16.63 -13.20 1.93
C LYS A 183 15.31 -13.25 2.71
N GLU A 184 15.13 -14.27 3.56
CA GLU A 184 13.92 -14.44 4.35
C GLU A 184 13.81 -13.39 5.47
N ARG A 185 14.93 -13.06 6.13
CA ARG A 185 14.97 -12.01 7.15
C ARG A 185 14.50 -10.67 6.58
N GLN A 186 15.02 -10.29 5.41
CA GLN A 186 14.64 -9.06 4.72
C GLN A 186 13.17 -9.07 4.28
N ALA A 187 12.68 -10.20 3.76
CA ALA A 187 11.26 -10.34 3.39
C ALA A 187 10.32 -10.16 4.60
N ARG A 188 10.65 -10.78 5.75
CA ARG A 188 9.88 -10.64 7.01
C ARG A 188 9.89 -9.21 7.54
N ARG A 189 11.04 -8.53 7.52
CA ARG A 189 11.14 -7.11 7.88
C ARG A 189 10.27 -6.24 6.98
N ARG A 190 10.35 -6.42 5.65
CA ARG A 190 9.54 -5.67 4.68
C ARG A 190 8.05 -5.85 4.92
N LEU A 191 7.60 -7.07 5.22
CA LEU A 191 6.20 -7.36 5.55
C LEU A 191 5.76 -6.64 6.83
N TRP A 192 6.51 -6.73 7.91
CA TRP A 192 6.19 -6.03 9.15
C TRP A 192 6.04 -4.52 8.93
N TRP A 193 7.02 -3.92 8.25
CA TRP A 193 7.02 -2.48 8.02
C TRP A 193 5.98 -2.01 7.00
N ALA A 194 5.58 -2.87 6.06
CA ALA A 194 4.43 -2.62 5.19
C ALA A 194 3.12 -2.55 5.99
N VAL A 195 2.93 -3.45 6.96
CA VAL A 195 1.78 -3.41 7.88
C VAL A 195 1.82 -2.15 8.73
N TYR A 196 2.99 -1.77 9.26
CA TYR A 196 3.18 -0.53 10.02
C TYR A 196 2.74 0.70 9.23
N VAL A 197 3.16 0.82 7.96
CA VAL A 197 2.80 1.96 7.12
C VAL A 197 1.33 1.92 6.75
N LEU A 198 0.75 0.74 6.44
CA LEU A 198 -0.67 0.62 6.14
C LEU A 198 -1.52 1.08 7.33
N ASP A 199 -1.24 0.58 8.55
CA ASP A 199 -1.90 0.97 9.80
C ASP A 199 -1.80 2.48 10.03
N SER A 200 -0.61 3.06 9.82
CA SER A 200 -0.39 4.51 9.93
C SER A 200 -1.24 5.29 8.92
N LYS A 201 -1.23 4.89 7.64
CA LYS A 201 -2.00 5.56 6.57
C LYS A 201 -3.50 5.50 6.83
N VAL A 202 -4.02 4.32 7.17
CA VAL A 202 -5.45 4.14 7.40
C VAL A 202 -5.91 4.87 8.67
N GLY A 203 -5.16 4.72 9.77
CA GLY A 203 -5.45 5.40 11.04
C GLY A 203 -5.47 6.91 10.88
N MET A 204 -4.44 7.50 10.28
CA MET A 204 -4.39 8.94 10.03
C MET A 204 -5.51 9.41 9.11
N LYS A 205 -5.77 8.69 8.01
CA LYS A 205 -6.81 9.07 7.03
C LYS A 205 -8.21 9.08 7.64
N LEU A 206 -8.48 8.18 8.59
CA LEU A 206 -9.80 8.03 9.20
C LEU A 206 -9.91 8.65 10.59
N GLY A 207 -8.84 9.25 11.10
CA GLY A 207 -8.76 9.76 12.47
C GLY A 207 -8.95 8.65 13.53
N ARG A 208 -8.54 7.41 13.20
CA ARG A 208 -8.67 6.24 14.08
C ARG A 208 -7.38 5.99 14.85
N PRO A 209 -7.46 5.47 16.09
CA PRO A 209 -6.29 5.00 16.80
C PRO A 209 -5.55 3.95 15.99
N PHE A 210 -4.23 4.01 16.01
CA PHE A 210 -3.40 3.00 15.36
C PHE A 210 -3.49 1.67 16.09
N LEU A 211 -3.53 0.58 15.32
CA LEU A 211 -3.64 -0.78 15.84
C LEU A 211 -2.30 -1.32 16.31
N LEU A 212 -1.20 -0.90 15.67
CA LEU A 212 0.14 -1.22 16.13
C LEU A 212 0.54 -0.26 17.25
N HIS A 213 1.25 -0.76 18.25
CA HIS A 213 1.83 0.06 19.29
C HIS A 213 3.35 0.03 19.15
N GLY A 214 3.98 1.18 19.35
CA GLY A 214 5.45 1.24 19.41
C GLY A 214 5.94 0.37 20.56
N SER A 215 6.82 -0.57 20.26
CA SER A 215 7.45 -1.45 21.25
C SER A 215 8.97 -1.40 21.08
N PHE A 216 9.70 -1.68 22.16
CA PHE A 216 11.16 -1.81 22.13
C PHE A 216 11.64 -2.94 21.20
N SER A 217 10.82 -3.98 21.01
CA SER A 217 11.23 -5.22 20.32
C SER A 217 10.91 -5.26 18.81
N MET A 218 10.63 -4.12 18.17
CA MET A 218 10.33 -4.11 16.73
C MET A 218 11.52 -4.57 15.87
N PRO A 219 11.28 -5.18 14.71
CA PRO A 219 12.34 -5.58 13.78
C PRO A 219 13.20 -4.41 13.34
N LEU A 220 14.42 -4.70 12.89
CA LEU A 220 15.27 -3.69 12.26
C LEU A 220 14.60 -3.17 10.96
N LEU A 221 15.00 -1.97 10.53
CA LEU A 221 14.57 -1.46 9.23
C LEU A 221 15.11 -2.37 8.11
N PRO A 222 14.36 -2.56 7.00
CA PRO A 222 14.86 -3.32 5.87
C PRO A 222 16.09 -2.66 5.25
N ASP A 223 16.99 -3.48 4.72
CA ASP A 223 18.16 -3.01 3.99
C ASP A 223 17.77 -2.56 2.57
N ASP A 224 18.39 -1.47 2.10
CA ASP A 224 18.20 -0.89 0.78
C ASP A 224 19.47 -0.92 -0.10
N GLN A 225 20.55 -1.52 0.39
CA GLN A 225 21.80 -1.65 -0.35
C GLN A 225 21.66 -2.62 -1.53
N LEU A 226 22.62 -2.54 -2.47
CA LEU A 226 22.59 -3.34 -3.70
C LEU A 226 22.48 -4.85 -3.43
N GLY A 227 23.15 -5.37 -2.40
CA GLY A 227 23.06 -6.78 -2.01
C GLY A 227 21.62 -7.20 -1.66
N ALA A 228 20.92 -6.39 -0.86
CA ALA A 228 19.53 -6.64 -0.50
C ALA A 228 18.58 -6.52 -1.71
N SER A 229 18.84 -5.57 -2.61
CA SER A 229 18.12 -5.41 -3.89
C SER A 229 18.22 -6.68 -4.75
N VAL A 230 19.42 -7.23 -4.92
CA VAL A 230 19.66 -8.46 -5.69
C VAL A 230 18.94 -9.67 -5.07
N LEU A 231 18.88 -9.73 -3.74
CA LEU A 231 18.20 -10.81 -3.02
C LEU A 231 16.67 -10.72 -3.07
N SER A 232 16.09 -9.58 -3.48
CA SER A 232 14.65 -9.36 -3.50
C SER A 232 13.92 -10.00 -4.69
N GLY A 233 14.63 -10.70 -5.57
CA GLY A 233 14.07 -11.44 -6.71
C GLY A 233 13.80 -10.60 -7.96
N SER A 234 13.75 -9.27 -7.83
CA SER A 234 13.56 -8.33 -8.94
C SER A 234 14.88 -7.85 -9.54
N ARG A 235 14.85 -7.51 -10.84
CA ARG A 235 16.04 -7.12 -11.62
C ARG A 235 16.06 -5.65 -12.03
N PHE A 236 15.49 -4.77 -11.21
CA PHE A 236 15.53 -3.34 -11.49
C PHE A 236 16.95 -2.79 -11.36
N ALA A 237 17.30 -1.87 -12.25
CA ALA A 237 18.56 -1.15 -12.15
C ALA A 237 18.57 -0.27 -10.89
N PRO A 238 19.74 -0.04 -10.27
CA PRO A 238 19.87 1.02 -9.28
C PRO A 238 19.44 2.36 -9.88
N ILE A 239 18.79 3.20 -9.08
CA ILE A 239 18.31 4.52 -9.52
C ILE A 239 19.52 5.45 -9.71
N SER A 240 20.52 5.33 -8.83
CA SER A 240 21.76 6.11 -8.87
C SER A 240 22.87 5.42 -8.07
N GLY A 241 24.07 6.01 -8.04
CA GLY A 241 25.21 5.47 -7.32
C GLY A 241 25.03 5.33 -5.81
N ASP A 242 24.07 6.06 -5.22
CA ASP A 242 23.77 6.08 -3.79
C ASP A 242 22.37 5.54 -3.43
N ALA A 243 21.54 5.14 -4.40
CA ALA A 243 20.18 4.67 -4.15
C ALA A 243 19.73 3.52 -5.05
N THR A 244 19.02 2.56 -4.45
CA THR A 244 18.33 1.48 -5.16
C THR A 244 16.81 1.73 -5.17
N TRP A 245 16.06 0.93 -5.93
CA TRP A 245 14.60 0.97 -5.90
C TRP A 245 14.01 0.61 -4.51
N LEU A 246 14.76 -0.09 -3.65
CA LEU A 246 14.36 -0.32 -2.25
C LEU A 246 14.55 0.91 -1.37
N SER A 247 15.43 1.84 -1.74
CA SER A 247 15.69 3.07 -0.98
C SER A 247 14.42 3.92 -0.87
N PHE A 248 13.57 3.90 -1.89
CA PHE A 248 12.26 4.56 -1.84
C PHE A 248 11.42 4.04 -0.66
N SER A 249 11.24 2.72 -0.58
CA SER A 249 10.47 2.08 0.49
C SER A 249 11.05 2.37 1.88
N LEU A 250 12.37 2.34 2.03
CA LEU A 250 13.02 2.64 3.29
C LEU A 250 12.78 4.10 3.73
N HIS A 251 12.90 5.07 2.82
CA HIS A 251 12.71 6.48 3.16
C HIS A 251 11.24 6.83 3.41
N HIS A 252 10.33 6.23 2.64
CA HIS A 252 8.89 6.32 2.88
C HIS A 252 8.50 5.78 4.26
N LEU A 253 9.09 4.66 4.68
CA LEU A 253 8.93 4.14 6.05
C LEU A 253 9.47 5.11 7.12
N LYS A 254 10.68 5.65 6.94
CA LYS A 254 11.27 6.62 7.89
C LYS A 254 10.39 7.87 8.05
N LEU A 255 9.80 8.35 6.95
CA LEU A 255 8.83 9.43 6.97
C LEU A 255 7.59 9.05 7.79
N PHE A 256 6.97 7.91 7.50
CA PHE A 256 5.76 7.47 8.20
C PHE A 256 5.98 7.23 9.69
N LYS A 257 7.16 6.77 10.11
CA LYS A 257 7.52 6.71 11.54
C LYS A 257 7.49 8.10 12.19
N THR A 258 8.16 9.07 11.56
CA THR A 258 8.23 10.45 12.07
C THR A 258 6.86 11.12 12.11
N VAL A 259 6.08 10.97 11.04
CA VAL A 259 4.74 11.55 10.92
C VAL A 259 3.76 10.90 11.90
N ARG A 260 3.88 9.58 12.13
CA ARG A 260 3.08 8.88 13.14
C ARG A 260 3.38 9.38 14.55
N ASP A 261 4.64 9.60 14.89
CA ASP A 261 5.02 10.14 16.20
C ASP A 261 4.47 11.55 16.41
N ALA A 262 4.50 12.38 15.36
CA ALA A 262 3.88 13.71 15.35
C ALA A 262 2.35 13.63 15.53
N HIS A 263 1.69 12.72 14.81
CA HIS A 263 0.26 12.49 14.90
C HIS A 263 -0.15 12.02 16.30
N THR A 264 0.58 11.06 16.88
CA THR A 264 0.34 10.59 18.24
C THR A 264 0.56 11.69 19.28
N THR A 265 1.55 12.57 19.07
CA THR A 265 1.76 13.74 19.95
C THR A 265 0.60 14.72 19.88
N LEU A 266 0.12 15.01 18.66
CA LEU A 266 -0.97 15.96 18.44
C LEU A 266 -2.31 15.46 19.01
N TYR A 267 -2.65 14.20 18.76
CA TYR A 267 -3.96 13.64 19.11
C TYR A 267 -3.98 12.86 20.43
N GLY A 268 -2.81 12.56 20.99
CA GLY A 268 -2.68 11.86 22.28
C GLY A 268 -2.65 12.79 23.50
N HIS A 269 -2.59 14.11 23.30
CA HIS A 269 -2.49 15.09 24.36
C HIS A 269 -3.83 15.82 24.56
N ASP A 270 -4.32 15.85 25.81
CA ASP A 270 -5.44 16.72 26.18
C ASP A 270 -4.89 18.13 26.48
N PHE A 271 -5.21 19.10 25.63
CA PHE A 271 -4.78 20.48 25.82
C PHE A 271 -5.66 21.28 26.80
N GLY A 272 -6.62 20.63 27.47
CA GLY A 272 -7.45 21.24 28.52
C GLY A 272 -8.46 22.25 27.96
N LEU A 273 -8.86 22.09 26.69
CA LEU A 273 -9.86 22.94 26.05
C LEU A 273 -11.24 22.64 26.63
N GLY A 274 -12.06 23.68 26.81
CA GLY A 274 -13.47 23.51 27.15
C GLY A 274 -14.21 22.73 26.06
N ARG A 275 -15.31 22.04 26.40
CA ARG A 275 -16.05 21.12 25.51
C ARG A 275 -16.42 21.69 24.12
N ASP A 276 -16.56 23.01 24.00
CA ASP A 276 -16.98 23.69 22.77
C ASP A 276 -15.88 24.55 22.13
N LYS A 277 -14.64 24.46 22.61
CA LYS A 277 -13.50 25.22 22.09
C LYS A 277 -12.56 24.32 21.28
N THR A 278 -12.05 24.86 20.19
CA THR A 278 -10.98 24.25 19.38
C THR A 278 -9.64 24.91 19.71
N ILE A 279 -8.55 24.33 19.20
CA ILE A 279 -7.20 24.91 19.33
C ILE A 279 -7.11 26.31 18.71
N TRP A 280 -8.03 26.68 17.80
CA TRP A 280 -8.05 27.98 17.13
C TRP A 280 -8.69 29.09 17.96
N ASP A 281 -9.45 28.72 19.00
CA ASP A 281 -10.17 29.66 19.87
C ASP A 281 -9.31 30.15 21.06
N ASP A 282 -8.16 29.52 21.28
CA ASP A 282 -7.22 29.84 22.36
C ASP A 282 -5.78 29.88 21.81
N ILE A 283 -5.25 31.09 21.65
CA ILE A 283 -3.90 31.34 21.14
C ILE A 283 -2.83 30.67 22.01
N ALA A 284 -3.01 30.64 23.34
CA ALA A 284 -2.05 30.01 24.24
C ALA A 284 -2.08 28.48 24.09
N CYS A 285 -3.24 27.90 23.80
CA CYS A 285 -3.35 26.49 23.43
C CYS A 285 -2.67 26.22 22.09
N LEU A 286 -2.92 27.04 21.08
CA LEU A 286 -2.31 26.89 19.75
C LEU A 286 -0.78 26.91 19.83
N GLU A 287 -0.21 27.83 20.61
CA GLU A 287 1.24 27.92 20.82
C GLU A 287 1.80 26.66 21.50
N LYS A 288 1.09 26.11 22.51
CA LYS A 288 1.48 24.83 23.15
C LYS A 288 1.48 23.67 22.16
N VAL A 289 0.48 23.59 21.30
CA VAL A 289 0.41 22.58 20.23
C VAL A 289 1.58 22.75 19.28
N ALA A 290 1.87 23.98 18.83
CA ALA A 290 2.99 24.27 17.94
C ALA A 290 4.34 23.88 18.55
N GLU A 291 4.60 24.24 19.80
CA GLU A 291 5.83 23.86 20.51
C GLU A 291 5.95 22.34 20.69
N SER A 292 4.84 21.62 20.89
CA SER A 292 4.84 20.15 20.96
C SER A 292 5.19 19.48 19.62
N LEU A 293 4.87 20.12 18.50
CA LEU A 293 5.14 19.60 17.14
C LEU A 293 6.54 19.97 16.62
N LYS A 294 7.15 21.01 17.17
CA LYS A 294 8.49 21.50 16.81
C LYS A 294 9.59 20.44 16.72
N PRO A 295 9.75 19.48 17.67
CA PRO A 295 10.75 18.42 17.53
C PRO A 295 10.47 17.50 16.32
N HIS A 296 9.20 17.25 16.00
CA HIS A 296 8.80 16.42 14.87
C HIS A 296 9.02 17.11 13.53
N ILE A 297 8.75 18.42 13.45
CA ILE A 297 9.06 19.23 12.26
C ILE A 297 10.56 19.17 11.95
N ARG A 298 11.42 19.36 12.96
CA ARG A 298 12.88 19.23 12.80
C ARG A 298 13.29 17.83 12.33
N ALA A 299 12.61 16.78 12.79
CA ALA A 299 12.86 15.42 12.35
C ALA A 299 12.48 15.21 10.88
N ILE A 300 11.37 15.80 10.41
CA ILE A 300 10.96 15.80 9.00
C ILE A 300 11.97 16.58 8.14
N GLU A 301 12.41 17.76 8.59
CA GLU A 301 13.46 18.55 7.90
C GLU A 301 14.78 17.77 7.79
N LYS A 302 15.19 17.11 8.88
CA LYS A 302 16.37 16.23 8.87
C LYS A 302 16.18 15.04 7.91
N TRP A 303 14.98 14.48 7.83
CA TRP A 303 14.67 13.44 6.85
C TRP A 303 14.83 13.96 5.42
N VAL A 304 14.29 15.15 5.10
CA VAL A 304 14.45 15.81 3.79
C VAL A 304 15.93 16.00 3.42
N GLN A 305 16.75 16.44 4.38
CA GLN A 305 18.19 16.63 4.16
C GLN A 305 18.91 15.31 3.85
N ASN A 306 18.52 14.21 4.50
CA ASN A 306 19.15 12.89 4.33
C ASN A 306 18.62 12.08 3.13
N LEU A 307 17.60 12.57 2.42
CA LEU A 307 17.10 11.89 1.23
C LEU A 307 18.17 11.90 0.11
N PRO A 308 18.45 10.73 -0.51
CA PRO A 308 19.27 10.64 -1.71
C PRO A 308 18.79 11.60 -2.80
N GLY A 309 19.73 12.17 -3.56
CA GLY A 309 19.40 13.11 -4.63
C GLY A 309 18.45 12.51 -5.67
N ALA A 310 18.63 11.22 -5.97
CA ALA A 310 17.80 10.49 -6.92
C ALA A 310 16.33 10.28 -6.48
N LEU A 311 16.01 10.47 -5.20
CA LEU A 311 14.62 10.41 -4.71
C LEU A 311 13.98 11.81 -4.61
N LYS A 312 14.68 12.87 -5.06
CA LYS A 312 14.18 14.24 -5.07
C LYS A 312 13.81 14.64 -6.49
N THR A 313 12.53 14.51 -6.82
CA THR A 313 12.00 14.95 -8.12
C THR A 313 12.26 16.44 -8.30
N SER A 314 12.91 16.78 -9.41
CA SER A 314 13.20 18.17 -9.76
C SER A 314 11.91 18.95 -10.08
N ARG A 315 11.94 20.26 -9.91
CA ARG A 315 10.81 21.14 -10.19
C ARG A 315 11.17 22.14 -11.28
N GLU A 316 10.17 22.57 -12.05
CA GLU A 316 10.36 23.60 -13.07
C GLU A 316 10.86 24.91 -12.45
N ASN A 317 11.63 25.69 -13.24
CA ASN A 317 12.17 26.99 -12.84
C ASN A 317 13.07 26.95 -11.58
N ASP A 318 13.84 25.88 -11.40
CA ASP A 318 14.70 25.67 -10.21
C ASP A 318 13.92 25.75 -8.89
N GLY A 319 12.66 25.32 -8.91
CA GLY A 319 11.80 25.28 -7.74
C GLY A 319 12.39 24.45 -6.60
N CYS A 320 12.05 24.80 -5.36
CA CYS A 320 12.58 24.11 -4.19
C CYS A 320 12.11 22.64 -4.16
N LEU A 321 13.06 21.71 -4.06
CA LEU A 321 12.78 20.28 -4.01
C LEU A 321 11.87 19.96 -2.81
N LEU A 322 10.86 19.10 -3.02
CA LEU A 322 9.89 18.71 -2.00
C LEU A 322 9.05 19.88 -1.41
N SER A 323 9.06 21.05 -2.06
CA SER A 323 8.21 22.18 -1.70
C SER A 323 6.72 21.90 -1.91
N THR A 324 5.87 22.53 -1.11
CA THR A 324 4.40 22.50 -1.25
C THR A 324 3.86 23.74 -1.97
N ASP A 325 4.72 24.49 -2.66
CA ASP A 325 4.36 25.75 -3.36
C ASP A 325 3.57 25.57 -4.66
N GLY A 326 3.36 24.32 -5.10
CA GLY A 326 2.61 23.99 -6.31
C GLY A 326 3.39 24.13 -7.62
N SER A 327 4.70 24.37 -7.58
CA SER A 327 5.56 24.34 -8.77
C SER A 327 5.52 22.97 -9.46
N ALA A 328 5.47 22.95 -10.80
CA ALA A 328 5.32 21.71 -11.55
C ALA A 328 6.55 20.79 -11.38
N LEU A 329 6.31 19.48 -11.31
CA LEU A 329 7.36 18.47 -11.24
C LEU A 329 7.91 18.21 -12.64
N VAL A 330 9.24 18.14 -12.75
CA VAL A 330 9.93 17.64 -13.95
C VAL A 330 9.96 16.12 -13.85
N ILE A 331 8.94 15.48 -14.41
CA ILE A 331 8.85 14.01 -14.47
C ILE A 331 9.63 13.54 -15.69
N GLU A 332 10.64 12.71 -15.48
CA GLU A 332 11.36 12.07 -16.57
C GLU A 332 10.38 11.17 -17.36
N GLN A 333 10.26 11.38 -18.68
CA GLN A 333 9.28 10.66 -19.49
C GLN A 333 9.51 9.14 -19.54
N SER A 334 10.73 8.70 -19.25
CA SER A 334 11.12 7.29 -19.18
C SER A 334 11.22 6.77 -17.75
N ALA A 335 10.87 7.59 -16.75
CA ALA A 335 10.83 7.16 -15.37
C ALA A 335 9.91 5.94 -15.22
N PRO A 336 10.28 4.97 -14.37
CA PRO A 336 9.39 3.88 -14.02
C PRO A 336 8.05 4.42 -13.50
N ILE A 337 6.95 3.76 -13.87
CA ILE A 337 5.57 4.22 -13.57
C ILE A 337 5.35 4.39 -12.06
N TYR A 338 6.08 3.66 -11.21
CA TYR A 338 6.02 3.83 -9.76
C TYR A 338 6.49 5.21 -9.26
N GLU A 339 7.28 5.96 -10.02
CA GLU A 339 7.70 7.32 -9.65
C GLU A 339 6.57 8.36 -9.81
N ALA A 340 5.60 8.10 -10.69
CA ALA A 340 4.48 9.02 -10.97
C ALA A 340 3.42 9.07 -9.85
N PHE A 341 3.54 8.24 -8.81
CA PHE A 341 2.60 8.18 -7.68
C PHE A 341 3.03 9.02 -6.47
N PHE A 342 4.12 9.81 -6.60
CA PHE A 342 4.74 10.51 -5.48
C PHE A 342 4.94 12.01 -5.73
#